data_AF-A0A6G0SXD3-F1
#
_entry.id   AF-A0A6G0SXD3-F1
#
_cell.length_a   1.000
_cell.length_b   1.000
_cell.length_c   1.000
_cell.angle_alpha   90.00
_cell.angle_beta   90.00
_cell.angle_gamma   90.00
#
_symmetry.space_group_name_H-M   'P 1'
#
loop_
_entity.id
_entity.type
_entity.pdbx_description
1 polymer ?
#
loop_
_entity_poly.entity_id
_entity_poly.type
_entity_poly.pdbx_seq_one_letter_code
_entity_poly.pdbx_strand_id
1 'polypeptide(L)'
;MPITYQLQDYTGKPIAGCFYSEEICKTNYPNEYLIEKIIRRKGTQIFVKWLGFDNTHNSWININTETWVIQHWIFKNSKSNQDNKSRKTNKWLHNFHQLSIDYGDIEYEELGRILNSLKFDCIYTKGEQKKQLLIEYIPHVAVINIEDLGCPRLDQICDEENLPCCIFYKDLNPKYCTFYKVFASRKWF
;
A
#
# COMPACT_ATOMS: atom_id res chain seq x y z
N MET A 1 41.69 -10.85 5.43
CA MET A 1 40.31 -10.40 5.79
C MET A 1 39.55 -10.14 4.51
N PRO A 2 38.25 -10.48 4.45
CA PRO A 2 37.43 -10.15 3.28
C PRO A 2 37.33 -8.63 3.09
N ILE A 3 37.23 -8.20 1.83
CA ILE A 3 37.12 -6.78 1.46
C ILE A 3 35.73 -6.30 1.87
N THR A 4 35.67 -5.17 2.55
CA THR A 4 34.43 -4.47 2.88
C THR A 4 34.43 -3.07 2.27
N TYR A 5 33.24 -2.54 2.02
CA TYR A 5 33.00 -1.25 1.41
C TYR A 5 32.32 -0.32 2.41
N GLN A 6 32.84 0.89 2.52
CA GLN A 6 32.18 1.99 3.23
C GLN A 6 31.33 2.76 2.22
N LEU A 7 30.00 2.70 2.37
CA LEU A 7 29.08 3.39 1.48
C LEU A 7 28.92 4.87 1.87
N GLN A 8 28.62 5.71 0.89
CA GLN A 8 28.25 7.12 1.07
C GLN A 8 26.86 7.36 0.48
N ASP A 9 26.10 8.25 1.09
CA ASP A 9 24.84 8.73 0.52
C ASP A 9 25.09 9.73 -0.62
N TYR A 10 24.01 10.16 -1.27
CA TYR A 10 24.08 11.10 -2.40
C TYR A 10 24.58 12.51 -2.01
N THR A 11 24.67 12.82 -0.70
CA THR A 11 25.26 14.06 -0.17
C THR A 11 26.75 13.91 0.15
N GLY A 12 27.32 12.71 -0.07
CA GLY A 12 28.71 12.38 0.24
C GLY A 12 28.95 12.03 1.71
N LYS A 13 27.89 11.85 2.52
CA LYS A 13 28.05 11.45 3.93
C LYS A 13 28.18 9.93 4.05
N PRO A 14 29.05 9.41 4.92
CA PRO A 14 29.20 7.98 5.12
C PRO A 14 27.93 7.37 5.76
N ILE A 15 27.48 6.24 5.21
CA ILE A 15 26.40 5.42 5.78
C ILE A 15 27.00 4.54 6.88
N ALA A 16 26.36 4.47 8.05
CA ALA A 16 26.89 3.68 9.16
C ALA A 16 27.01 2.18 8.80
N GLY A 17 28.21 1.63 9.00
CA GLY A 17 28.53 0.22 8.74
C GLY A 17 29.49 0.02 7.57
N CYS A 18 30.00 -1.21 7.47
CA CYS A 18 30.82 -1.70 6.35
C CYS A 18 30.11 -2.90 5.75
N PHE A 19 30.03 -2.94 4.42
CA PHE A 19 29.24 -3.93 3.70
C PHE A 19 30.12 -4.81 2.83
N TYR A 20 29.80 -6.09 2.72
CA TYR A 20 30.37 -6.96 1.70
C TYR A 20 29.76 -6.67 0.33
N SER A 21 30.45 -7.06 -0.74
CA SER A 21 29.93 -6.95 -2.10
C SER A 21 28.57 -7.62 -2.29
N GLU A 22 28.37 -8.74 -1.59
CA GLU A 22 27.18 -9.58 -1.64
C GLU A 22 25.97 -8.94 -0.95
N GLU A 23 26.20 -7.97 -0.07
CA GLU A 23 25.16 -7.19 0.62
C GLU A 23 24.70 -5.97 -0.18
N ILE A 24 25.40 -5.64 -1.27
CA ILE A 24 25.16 -4.44 -2.08
C ILE A 24 24.49 -4.84 -3.41
N CYS A 25 23.24 -4.44 -3.59
CA CYS A 25 22.50 -4.64 -4.82
C CYS A 25 22.27 -3.32 -5.57
N LYS A 26 22.49 -3.32 -6.89
CA LYS A 26 22.10 -2.20 -7.75
C LYS A 26 20.57 -2.14 -7.83
N THR A 27 20.01 -0.95 -7.66
CA THR A 27 18.58 -0.70 -7.89
C THR A 27 18.31 -0.40 -9.35
N ASN A 28 17.20 -0.89 -9.89
CA ASN A 28 16.70 -0.50 -11.22
C ASN A 28 16.01 0.88 -11.20
N TYR A 29 15.91 1.50 -10.02
CA TYR A 29 15.09 2.70 -9.78
C TYR A 29 15.91 3.77 -9.05
N PRO A 30 16.90 4.38 -9.71
CA PRO A 30 17.87 5.26 -9.06
C PRO A 30 17.28 6.57 -8.53
N ASN A 31 16.14 7.01 -9.07
CA ASN A 31 15.51 8.30 -8.74
C ASN A 31 14.17 8.12 -8.02
N GLU A 32 13.87 6.92 -7.51
CA GLU A 32 12.64 6.64 -6.79
C GLU A 32 12.88 6.51 -5.30
N TYR A 33 12.12 7.29 -4.53
CA TYR A 33 12.17 7.27 -3.07
C TYR A 33 10.84 6.78 -2.51
N LEU A 34 10.92 5.94 -1.48
CA LEU A 34 9.74 5.35 -0.87
C LEU A 34 9.21 6.24 0.26
N ILE A 35 7.90 6.43 0.31
CA ILE A 35 7.24 7.14 1.41
C ILE A 35 7.05 6.15 2.56
N GLU A 36 7.59 6.48 3.74
CA GLU A 36 7.32 5.75 4.99
C GLU A 36 5.93 6.12 5.51
N LYS A 37 5.64 7.42 5.58
CA LYS A 37 4.42 7.92 6.20
C LYS A 37 4.00 9.27 5.63
N ILE A 38 2.69 9.48 5.49
CA ILE A 38 2.12 10.81 5.23
C ILE A 38 1.89 11.51 6.57
N ILE A 39 2.53 12.65 6.77
CA ILE A 39 2.48 13.42 8.01
C ILE A 39 1.34 14.46 7.97
N ARG A 40 1.18 15.17 6.84
CA ARG A 40 0.14 16.19 6.65
C ARG A 40 -0.38 16.21 5.21
N ARG A 41 -1.58 16.78 5.02
CA ARG A 41 -2.19 17.02 3.71
C ARG A 41 -2.64 18.47 3.60
N LYS A 42 -2.45 19.10 2.44
CA LYS A 42 -2.90 20.47 2.14
C LYS A 42 -3.23 20.59 0.66
N GLY A 43 -4.52 20.67 0.31
CA GLY A 43 -4.96 20.74 -1.08
C GLY A 43 -4.46 19.54 -1.89
N THR A 44 -3.75 19.81 -2.98
CA THR A 44 -3.10 18.81 -3.85
C THR A 44 -1.68 18.44 -3.42
N GLN A 45 -1.27 18.78 -2.20
CA GLN A 45 0.06 18.47 -1.68
C GLN A 45 -0.01 17.60 -0.42
N ILE A 46 0.97 16.72 -0.27
CA ILE A 46 1.18 15.92 0.94
C ILE A 46 2.58 16.14 1.50
N PHE A 47 2.68 16.23 2.83
CA PHE A 47 3.95 16.30 3.55
C PHE A 47 4.31 14.89 4.03
N VAL A 48 5.45 14.37 3.58
CA VAL A 48 5.81 12.95 3.73
C VAL A 48 7.09 12.77 4.54
N LYS A 49 7.17 11.63 5.25
CA LYS A 49 8.40 11.04 5.78
C LYS A 49 8.91 10.01 4.78
N TRP A 50 10.15 10.15 4.34
CA TRP A 50 10.79 9.20 3.43
C TRP A 50 11.35 8.01 4.21
N LEU A 51 11.17 6.81 3.67
CA LEU A 51 11.62 5.57 4.27
C LEU A 51 13.14 5.51 4.29
N GLY A 52 13.71 5.23 5.46
CA GLY A 52 15.15 5.15 5.66
C GLY A 52 15.85 6.51 5.79
N PHE A 53 15.11 7.62 5.76
CA PHE A 53 15.65 8.96 5.96
C PHE A 53 15.22 9.56 7.31
N ASP A 54 16.07 10.43 7.83
CA ASP A 54 15.73 11.23 9.01
C ASP A 54 14.67 12.29 8.68
N ASN A 55 14.18 12.97 9.73
CA ASN A 55 13.11 13.95 9.57
C ASN A 55 13.55 15.23 8.84
N THR A 56 14.85 15.43 8.59
CA THR A 56 15.36 16.60 7.85
C THR A 56 15.02 16.52 6.36
N HIS A 57 14.77 15.32 5.86
CA HIS A 57 14.39 15.06 4.47
C HIS A 57 12.88 15.18 4.22
N ASN A 58 12.07 15.34 5.27
CA ASN A 58 10.61 15.43 5.12
C ASN A 58 10.24 16.62 4.21
N SER A 59 9.42 16.36 3.20
CA SER A 59 9.14 17.35 2.16
C SER A 59 7.69 17.31 1.69
N TRP A 60 7.25 18.42 1.09
CA TRP A 60 5.96 18.50 0.42
C TRP A 60 6.10 17.99 -1.02
N ILE A 61 5.22 17.08 -1.41
CA ILE A 61 5.13 16.57 -2.79
C ILE A 61 3.72 16.82 -3.36
N ASN A 62 3.64 17.01 -4.67
CA ASN A 62 2.37 17.21 -5.37
C ASN A 62 1.72 15.86 -5.70
N ILE A 63 0.40 15.79 -5.53
CA ILE A 63 -0.42 14.63 -5.88
C ILE A 63 -0.82 14.74 -7.38
N ASN A 64 -0.02 14.18 -8.29
CA ASN A 64 -0.40 13.92 -9.69
C ASN A 64 -1.22 12.62 -9.82
N THR A 65 -1.92 12.38 -10.94
CA THR A 65 -2.77 11.18 -11.19
C THR A 65 -2.10 9.83 -10.84
N GLU A 66 -0.78 9.74 -10.94
CA GLU A 66 0.03 8.57 -10.57
C GLU A 66 0.23 8.42 -9.04
N THR A 67 0.18 9.53 -8.29
CA THR A 67 0.22 9.58 -6.81
C THR A 67 -1.16 9.70 -6.15
N TRP A 68 -2.28 9.71 -6.92
CA TRP A 68 -3.63 9.56 -6.33
C TRP A 68 -3.84 8.19 -5.67
N VAL A 69 -3.01 7.22 -6.03
CA VAL A 69 -2.91 5.90 -5.38
C VAL A 69 -2.24 6.03 -4.01
N ILE A 70 -2.60 7.01 -3.18
CA ILE A 70 -1.95 7.25 -1.87
C ILE A 70 -2.96 7.53 -0.74
N GLN A 71 -4.26 7.68 -1.04
CA GLN A 71 -5.29 7.61 0.02
C GLN A 71 -5.65 6.15 0.33
N HIS A 72 -4.66 5.37 0.76
CA HIS A 72 -4.91 4.05 1.32
C HIS A 72 -5.18 4.18 2.80
N TRP A 73 -6.22 3.50 3.24
CA TRP A 73 -6.44 3.24 4.65
C TRP A 73 -5.98 1.80 4.86
N ILE A 74 -4.80 1.65 5.45
CA ILE A 74 -4.32 0.33 5.87
C ILE A 74 -4.91 0.08 7.25
N PHE A 75 -6.05 -0.60 7.27
CA PHE A 75 -6.66 -0.99 8.53
C PHE A 75 -5.83 -2.07 9.20
N LYS A 76 -5.63 -1.91 10.51
CA LYS A 76 -5.08 -2.95 11.37
C LYS A 76 -6.01 -4.13 11.42
N ASN A 77 -5.46 -5.27 11.82
CA ASN A 77 -6.28 -6.46 12.02
C ASN A 77 -7.24 -6.24 13.20
N SER A 78 -8.55 -6.45 12.98
CA SER A 78 -9.52 -6.31 14.07
C SER A 78 -9.22 -7.33 15.17
N LYS A 79 -9.24 -6.87 16.42
CA LYS A 79 -9.07 -7.72 17.61
C LYS A 79 -10.38 -8.44 17.99
N SER A 80 -11.50 -8.11 17.34
CA SER A 80 -12.83 -8.63 17.64
C SER A 80 -13.34 -9.59 16.56
N ASN A 81 -14.10 -10.62 16.97
CA ASN A 81 -14.94 -11.48 16.11
C ASN A 81 -14.28 -12.04 14.82
N GLN A 82 -13.06 -12.58 14.92
CA GLN A 82 -12.45 -13.26 13.77
C GLN A 82 -13.01 -14.67 13.56
N ASP A 83 -13.66 -14.87 12.42
CA ASP A 83 -14.06 -16.21 11.98
C ASP A 83 -12.84 -17.12 11.73
N ASN A 84 -13.08 -18.43 11.63
CA ASN A 84 -12.01 -19.42 11.42
C ASN A 84 -11.20 -19.12 10.14
N LYS A 85 -11.83 -18.56 9.11
CA LYS A 85 -11.17 -18.21 7.85
C LYS A 85 -10.20 -17.05 8.04
N SER A 86 -10.65 -15.96 8.65
CA SER A 86 -9.82 -14.78 8.93
C SER A 86 -8.62 -15.13 9.80
N ARG A 87 -8.80 -15.98 10.82
CA ARG A 87 -7.67 -16.46 11.66
C ARG A 87 -6.61 -17.22 10.86
N LYS A 88 -7.02 -18.11 9.95
CA LYS A 88 -6.09 -18.85 9.08
C LYS A 88 -5.36 -17.91 8.12
N THR A 89 -6.07 -16.97 7.50
CA THR A 89 -5.48 -15.97 6.60
C THR A 89 -4.51 -15.06 7.34
N ASN A 90 -4.88 -14.55 8.52
CA ASN A 90 -4.01 -13.71 9.35
C ASN A 90 -2.74 -14.44 9.79
N LYS A 91 -2.85 -15.72 10.17
CA LYS A 91 -1.69 -16.56 10.47
C LYS A 91 -0.77 -16.74 9.26
N TRP A 92 -1.35 -16.91 8.07
CA TRP A 92 -0.56 -16.98 6.83
C TRP A 92 0.14 -15.66 6.52
N LEU A 93 -0.55 -14.51 6.67
CA LEU A 93 0.03 -13.19 6.46
C LEU A 93 1.22 -12.94 7.42
N HIS A 94 1.05 -13.27 8.69
CA HIS A 94 2.12 -13.16 9.68
C HIS A 94 3.31 -14.05 9.33
N ASN A 95 3.08 -15.32 9.00
CA ASN A 95 4.18 -16.27 8.76
C ASN A 95 4.93 -16.01 7.46
N PHE A 96 4.21 -15.64 6.39
CA PHE A 96 4.80 -15.48 5.07
C PHE A 96 5.35 -14.06 4.84
N HIS A 97 4.62 -13.04 5.29
CA HIS A 97 5.02 -11.64 5.08
C HIS A 97 5.65 -10.99 6.31
N GLN A 98 5.76 -11.70 7.44
CA GLN A 98 6.31 -11.17 8.70
C GLN A 98 5.58 -9.90 9.17
N LEU A 99 4.31 -9.74 8.76
CA LEU A 99 3.49 -8.60 9.15
C LEU A 99 2.97 -8.82 10.57
N SER A 100 3.27 -7.87 11.45
CA SER A 100 2.74 -7.84 12.81
C SER A 100 1.21 -7.72 12.80
N ILE A 101 0.55 -8.21 13.85
CA ILE A 101 -0.91 -8.07 14.00
C ILE A 101 -1.33 -6.60 14.18
N ASP A 102 -0.43 -5.77 14.71
CA ASP A 102 -0.64 -4.34 14.88
C ASP A 102 -0.23 -3.54 13.62
N TYR A 103 0.11 -4.23 12.52
CA TYR A 103 0.45 -3.60 11.24
C TYR A 103 -0.78 -2.93 10.63
N GLY A 104 -0.65 -1.64 10.30
CA GLY A 104 -1.70 -0.78 9.79
C GLY A 104 -1.73 0.56 10.51
N ASP A 105 -2.30 1.56 9.86
CA ASP A 105 -2.32 2.92 10.37
C ASP A 105 -3.54 3.16 11.29
N ILE A 106 -4.61 2.38 11.10
CA ILE A 106 -5.96 2.74 11.55
C ILE A 106 -6.68 1.51 12.06
N GLU A 107 -7.31 1.59 13.23
CA GLU A 107 -8.08 0.46 13.79
C GLU A 107 -9.26 0.13 12.87
N TYR A 108 -9.53 -1.16 12.65
CA TYR A 108 -10.60 -1.61 11.74
C TYR A 108 -11.98 -1.09 12.18
N GLU A 109 -12.18 -0.93 13.49
CA GLU A 109 -13.40 -0.44 14.11
C GLU A 109 -13.74 1.01 13.72
N GLU A 110 -12.75 1.80 13.29
CA GLU A 110 -12.98 3.16 12.77
C GLU A 110 -13.58 3.14 11.36
N LEU A 111 -13.59 2.01 10.64
CA LEU A 111 -14.05 1.89 9.26
C LEU A 111 -15.41 2.55 9.04
N GLY A 112 -16.40 2.22 9.88
CA GLY A 112 -17.73 2.81 9.78
C GLY A 112 -17.73 4.33 9.94
N ARG A 113 -16.98 4.85 10.92
CA ARG A 113 -16.87 6.30 11.15
C ARG A 113 -16.23 7.01 9.96
N ILE A 114 -15.16 6.44 9.41
CA ILE A 114 -14.43 7.00 8.26
C ILE A 114 -15.34 7.04 7.04
N LEU A 115 -15.95 5.91 6.73
CA LEU A 115 -16.87 5.75 5.63
C LEU A 115 -18.04 6.74 5.71
N ASN A 116 -18.65 6.93 6.87
CA ASN A 116 -19.74 7.90 7.07
C ASN A 116 -19.27 9.36 7.11
N SER A 117 -17.99 9.63 7.39
CA SER A 117 -17.43 10.99 7.38
C SER A 117 -17.16 11.53 5.97
N LEU A 118 -17.05 10.63 5.00
CA LEU A 118 -16.77 10.95 3.61
C LEU A 118 -18.07 11.09 2.83
N LYS A 119 -18.11 12.01 1.87
CA LYS A 119 -19.24 12.18 0.96
C LYS A 119 -18.94 11.40 -0.32
N PHE A 120 -19.78 10.42 -0.62
CA PHE A 120 -19.68 9.61 -1.82
C PHE A 120 -20.97 9.72 -2.62
N ASP A 121 -20.86 9.90 -3.93
CA ASP A 121 -22.00 9.72 -4.84
C ASP A 121 -22.28 8.21 -5.05
N CYS A 122 -21.22 7.42 -5.15
CA CYS A 122 -21.25 5.96 -5.21
C CYS A 122 -19.91 5.34 -4.79
N ILE A 123 -19.93 4.07 -4.42
CA ILE A 123 -18.73 3.28 -4.09
C ILE A 123 -18.65 2.08 -5.02
N TYR A 124 -17.50 1.93 -5.68
CA TYR A 124 -17.19 0.75 -6.48
C TYR A 124 -16.37 -0.24 -5.65
N THR A 125 -16.77 -1.50 -5.66
CA THR A 125 -16.07 -2.57 -4.95
C THR A 125 -15.93 -3.80 -5.85
N LYS A 126 -14.93 -4.64 -5.57
CA LYS A 126 -14.69 -5.89 -6.29
C LYS A 126 -15.01 -7.09 -5.40
N GLY A 127 -16.12 -7.75 -5.69
CA GLY A 127 -16.63 -8.95 -5.02
C GLY A 127 -17.89 -8.71 -4.18
N GLU A 128 -18.87 -9.59 -4.32
CA GLU A 128 -20.20 -9.47 -3.69
C GLU A 128 -20.13 -9.44 -2.15
N GLN A 129 -19.24 -10.24 -1.53
CA GLN A 129 -19.08 -10.23 -0.06
C GLN A 129 -18.68 -8.85 0.47
N LYS A 130 -17.83 -8.11 -0.25
CA LYS A 130 -17.40 -6.77 0.17
C LYS A 130 -18.51 -5.74 -0.03
N LYS A 131 -19.32 -5.90 -1.09
CA LYS A 131 -20.49 -5.06 -1.34
C LYS A 131 -21.49 -5.17 -0.19
N GLN A 132 -21.82 -6.38 0.23
CA GLN A 132 -22.72 -6.60 1.37
C GLN A 132 -22.18 -5.96 2.66
N LEU A 133 -20.90 -6.16 2.97
CA LEU A 133 -20.26 -5.56 4.14
C LEU A 133 -20.28 -4.02 4.09
N LEU A 134 -19.99 -3.41 2.94
CA LEU A 134 -20.00 -1.95 2.81
C LEU A 134 -21.41 -1.35 2.94
N ILE A 135 -22.44 -2.05 2.45
CA ILE A 135 -23.84 -1.64 2.60
C ILE A 135 -24.25 -1.61 4.08
N GLU A 136 -23.75 -2.51 4.92
CA GLU A 136 -24.01 -2.51 6.37
C GLU A 136 -23.46 -1.24 7.04
N TYR A 137 -22.29 -0.74 6.61
CA TYR A 137 -21.68 0.47 7.17
C TYR A 137 -22.23 1.78 6.59
N ILE A 138 -22.64 1.78 5.31
CA ILE A 138 -23.13 2.97 4.60
C ILE A 138 -24.38 2.63 3.76
N PRO A 139 -25.52 2.37 4.39
CA PRO A 139 -26.74 1.94 3.67
C PRO A 139 -27.32 3.01 2.74
N HIS A 140 -26.88 4.26 2.88
CA HIS A 140 -27.38 5.42 2.13
C HIS A 140 -26.57 5.74 0.86
N VAL A 141 -25.47 5.04 0.60
CA VAL A 141 -24.63 5.23 -0.60
C VAL A 141 -24.77 4.02 -1.51
N ALA A 142 -24.89 4.25 -2.82
CA ALA A 142 -24.92 3.17 -3.80
C ALA A 142 -23.57 2.44 -3.84
N VAL A 143 -23.59 1.13 -3.54
CA VAL A 143 -22.40 0.26 -3.62
C VAL A 143 -22.53 -0.69 -4.82
N ILE A 144 -21.65 -0.53 -5.80
CA ILE A 144 -21.68 -1.27 -7.08
C ILE A 144 -20.53 -2.29 -7.08
N ASN A 145 -20.86 -3.56 -7.35
CA ASN A 145 -19.84 -4.57 -7.60
C ASN A 145 -19.38 -4.45 -9.05
N ILE A 146 -18.11 -4.13 -9.27
CA ILE A 146 -17.57 -3.94 -10.63
C ILE A 146 -17.54 -5.23 -11.44
N GLU A 147 -17.60 -6.40 -10.81
CA GLU A 147 -17.75 -7.68 -11.51
C GLU A 147 -19.08 -7.77 -12.27
N ASP A 148 -20.13 -7.12 -11.75
CA ASP A 148 -21.44 -7.03 -12.41
C ASP A 148 -21.37 -6.18 -13.70
N LEU A 149 -20.34 -5.31 -13.81
CA LEU A 149 -20.05 -4.48 -14.98
C LEU A 149 -19.10 -5.18 -15.97
N GLY A 150 -18.78 -6.45 -15.75
CA GLY A 150 -17.88 -7.22 -16.62
C GLY A 150 -16.40 -7.10 -16.26
N CYS A 151 -16.05 -6.67 -15.04
CA CYS A 151 -14.66 -6.61 -14.60
C CYS A 151 -14.00 -8.00 -14.68
N PRO A 152 -12.93 -8.16 -15.47
CA PRO A 152 -12.24 -9.44 -15.59
C PRO A 152 -11.62 -9.90 -14.26
N ARG A 153 -11.16 -11.15 -14.23
CA ARG A 153 -10.35 -11.62 -13.11
C ARG A 153 -9.02 -10.86 -13.07
N LEU A 154 -8.43 -10.74 -11.88
CA LEU A 154 -7.23 -9.92 -11.68
C LEU A 154 -6.02 -10.38 -12.52
N ASP A 155 -5.91 -11.67 -12.76
CA ASP A 155 -4.90 -12.28 -13.64
C ASP A 155 -5.06 -11.88 -15.11
N GLN A 156 -6.23 -11.41 -15.53
CA GLN A 156 -6.53 -10.97 -16.89
C GLN A 156 -6.31 -9.46 -17.11
N ILE A 157 -6.04 -8.69 -16.04
CA ILE A 157 -5.93 -7.21 -16.09
C ILE A 157 -4.51 -6.73 -15.69
N CYS A 158 -3.71 -7.59 -15.06
CA CYS A 158 -2.34 -7.23 -14.68
C CYS A 158 -1.37 -7.36 -15.86
N ASP A 159 -1.19 -6.28 -16.62
CA ASP A 159 -0.08 -6.12 -17.57
C ASP A 159 1.21 -5.80 -16.80
N GLU A 160 2.28 -6.57 -17.06
CA GLU A 160 3.54 -6.46 -16.32
C GLU A 160 4.31 -5.15 -16.63
N GLU A 161 4.02 -4.48 -17.74
CA GLU A 161 4.87 -3.43 -18.32
C GLU A 161 4.70 -2.02 -17.71
N ASN A 162 3.69 -1.75 -16.87
CA ASN A 162 3.44 -0.41 -16.31
C ASN A 162 2.89 -0.42 -14.88
N LEU A 163 3.32 -1.38 -14.07
CA LEU A 163 2.87 -1.47 -12.68
C LEU A 163 3.61 -0.43 -11.82
N PRO A 164 2.91 0.34 -10.97
CA PRO A 164 3.57 1.23 -10.00
C PRO A 164 4.49 0.41 -9.07
N CYS A 165 5.43 1.01 -8.36
CA CYS A 165 6.31 0.26 -7.44
C CYS A 165 5.67 0.09 -6.05
N CYS A 166 5.38 -1.14 -5.63
CA CYS A 166 4.99 -1.44 -4.24
C CYS A 166 6.21 -1.62 -3.36
N ILE A 167 6.27 -0.86 -2.26
CA ILE A 167 7.41 -0.84 -1.32
C ILE A 167 7.77 -2.20 -0.70
N PHE A 168 6.84 -3.14 -0.66
CA PHE A 168 7.02 -4.47 -0.05
C PHE A 168 7.34 -5.57 -1.07
N TYR A 169 7.06 -5.35 -2.36
CA TYR A 169 7.12 -6.39 -3.40
C TYR A 169 7.94 -5.94 -4.61
N LYS A 170 8.85 -4.98 -4.41
CA LYS A 170 9.64 -4.38 -5.49
C LYS A 170 10.44 -5.42 -6.30
N ASP A 171 10.84 -6.52 -5.64
CA ASP A 171 11.57 -7.65 -6.25
C ASP A 171 10.76 -8.96 -6.28
N LEU A 172 9.46 -8.91 -5.97
CA LEU A 172 8.58 -10.07 -5.92
C LEU A 172 7.55 -10.02 -7.05
N ASN A 173 6.99 -11.18 -7.41
CA ASN A 173 6.02 -11.25 -8.50
C ASN A 173 4.83 -10.30 -8.23
N PRO A 174 4.60 -9.31 -9.11
CA PRO A 174 3.59 -8.28 -8.91
C PRO A 174 2.17 -8.85 -8.73
N LYS A 175 1.87 -10.00 -9.31
CA LYS A 175 0.52 -10.60 -9.28
C LYS A 175 0.03 -10.90 -7.86
N TYR A 176 0.93 -11.00 -6.88
CA TYR A 176 0.56 -11.20 -5.47
C TYR A 176 0.30 -9.91 -4.70
N CYS A 177 0.75 -8.77 -5.21
CA CYS A 177 0.65 -7.49 -4.52
C CYS A 177 -0.78 -6.92 -4.55
N THR A 178 -1.35 -6.68 -3.36
CA THR A 178 -2.70 -6.09 -3.22
C THR A 178 -2.78 -4.69 -3.83
N PHE A 179 -1.72 -3.88 -3.72
CA PHE A 179 -1.66 -2.55 -4.31
C PHE A 179 -1.78 -2.61 -5.84
N TYR A 180 -1.10 -3.57 -6.48
CA TYR A 180 -1.23 -3.77 -7.94
C TYR A 180 -2.61 -4.26 -8.35
N LYS A 181 -3.23 -5.14 -7.56
CA LYS A 181 -4.61 -5.59 -7.82
C LYS A 181 -5.60 -4.43 -7.80
N VAL A 182 -5.43 -3.49 -6.87
CA VAL A 182 -6.26 -2.28 -6.78
C VAL A 182 -5.99 -1.36 -7.97
N PHE A 183 -4.72 -1.12 -8.30
CA PHE A 183 -4.34 -0.28 -9.44
C PHE A 183 -4.86 -0.85 -10.77
N ALA A 184 -4.67 -2.14 -11.04
CA ALA A 184 -5.16 -2.81 -12.25
C ALA A 184 -6.69 -2.74 -12.35
N SER A 185 -7.41 -2.98 -11.25
CA SER A 185 -8.88 -2.88 -11.22
C SER A 185 -9.37 -1.46 -11.52
N ARG A 186 -8.63 -0.44 -11.06
CA ARG A 186 -8.92 0.97 -11.38
C ARG A 186 -8.58 1.33 -12.82
N LYS A 187 -7.47 0.85 -13.38
CA LYS A 187 -7.08 1.11 -14.78
C LYS A 187 -8.12 0.55 -15.76
N TRP A 188 -8.78 -0.54 -15.40
CA TRP A 188 -9.84 -1.15 -16.20
C TRP A 188 -11.15 -0.36 -16.17
N PHE A 189 -11.49 0.26 -15.05
CA PHE A 189 -12.75 1.00 -14.86
C PHE A 189 -12.65 2.43 -15.40
#